data_AF-A0A7S2JG93-F1
#
_entry.id   AF-A0A7S2JG93-F1
#
_cell.length_a   1.000
_cell.length_b   1.000
_cell.length_c   1.000
_cell.angle_alpha   90.00
_cell.angle_beta   90.00
_cell.angle_gamma   90.00
#
_symmetry.space_group_name_H-M   'P 1'
#
loop_
_entity.id
_entity.type
_entity.pdbx_description
1 polymer ?
#
loop_
_entity_poly.entity_id
_entity_poly.type
_entity_poly.pdbx_seq_one_letter_code
_entity_poly.pdbx_strand_id
1 'polypeptide(L)'
;DRLSTGALIEELELAGDRLHYKLLVGTGPADGWISIKTPGKDLAVRTDKTADGGSKEEAPEAAGASEAPAEAGGASEAPPAVVVERPKEPSDDRKMARCLAELQKPPVQWQRIDQALVENNHTRHAPGMIYGLDFPWSEATLEEMGPDWLTLAMHTVGSLPEDNKVAKIILEKKIKVTTGNNGGKFLFEVE
;
A
#
# COMPACT_ATOMS: atom_id res chain seq x y z
N ASP A 1 12.64 4.73 22.46
CA ASP A 1 11.88 5.42 21.40
C ASP A 1 12.66 5.55 20.10
N ARG A 2 11.97 5.76 18.98
CA ARG A 2 12.56 5.96 17.64
C ARG A 2 12.09 7.30 17.06
N LEU A 3 12.99 8.01 16.38
CA LEU A 3 12.68 9.24 15.66
C LEU A 3 11.92 8.91 14.37
N SER A 4 10.84 9.65 14.10
CA SER A 4 10.04 9.45 12.88
C SER A 4 10.74 9.97 11.63
N THR A 5 10.49 9.32 10.49
CA THR A 5 11.03 9.74 9.18
C THR A 5 10.46 11.09 8.76
N GLY A 6 11.33 12.03 8.37
CA GLY A 6 10.92 13.38 7.98
C GLY A 6 10.81 14.38 9.14
N ALA A 7 11.24 14.00 10.35
CA ALA A 7 11.38 14.95 11.45
C ALA A 7 12.51 15.96 11.15
N LEU A 8 12.26 17.22 11.50
CA LEU A 8 13.26 18.29 11.46
C LEU A 8 13.99 18.33 12.80
N ILE A 9 15.31 18.29 12.73
CA ILE A 9 16.18 18.20 13.87
C ILE A 9 17.34 19.19 13.71
N GLU A 10 17.81 19.71 14.84
CA GLU A 10 18.98 20.58 14.92
C GLU A 10 20.23 19.74 15.23
N GLU A 11 21.32 19.97 14.51
CA GLU A 11 22.64 19.37 14.73
C GLU A 11 23.31 20.03 15.95
N LEU A 12 23.50 19.28 17.04
CA LEU A 12 24.16 19.77 18.25
C LEU A 12 25.64 19.38 18.28
N GLU A 13 25.94 18.10 18.05
CA GLU A 13 27.30 17.57 18.14
C GLU A 13 27.46 16.39 17.18
N LEU A 14 28.63 16.30 16.53
CA LEU A 14 28.94 15.23 15.60
C LEU A 14 30.12 14.40 16.12
N ALA A 15 29.83 13.14 16.49
CA ALA A 15 30.82 12.18 16.97
C ALA A 15 30.98 11.06 15.94
N GLY A 16 31.88 11.27 14.97
CA GLY A 16 32.14 10.33 13.88
C GLY A 16 30.91 10.17 12.98
N ASP A 17 30.32 8.97 12.96
CA ASP A 17 29.14 8.64 12.13
C ASP A 17 27.80 8.87 12.84
N ARG A 18 27.83 9.37 14.09
CA ARG A 18 26.62 9.65 14.89
C ARG A 18 26.47 11.15 15.14
N LEU A 19 25.27 11.65 14.88
CA LEU A 19 24.81 13.01 15.10
C LEU A 19 23.97 13.07 16.38
N HIS A 20 24.39 13.88 17.33
CA HIS A 20 23.56 14.32 18.44
C HIS A 20 22.61 15.40 17.93
N TYR A 21 21.32 15.18 18.14
CA TYR A 21 20.28 16.03 17.61
C TYR A 21 19.33 16.52 18.70
N LYS A 22 18.68 17.65 18.42
CA LYS A 22 17.51 18.15 19.15
C LYS A 22 16.31 18.22 18.21
N LEU A 23 15.17 17.69 18.62
CA LEU A 23 13.96 17.68 17.81
C LEU A 23 13.39 19.11 17.72
N LEU A 24 13.24 19.62 16.49
CA LEU A 24 12.54 20.87 16.23
C LEU A 24 11.07 20.60 15.89
N VAL A 25 10.82 19.70 14.94
CA VAL A 25 9.47 19.37 14.46
C VAL A 25 9.38 17.88 14.15
N GLY A 26 8.37 17.20 14.71
CA GLY A 26 8.08 15.80 14.40
C GLY A 26 7.71 15.00 15.64
N THR A 27 7.72 13.67 15.50
CA THR A 27 7.40 12.73 16.59
C THR A 27 8.64 11.90 16.92
N GLY A 28 9.11 12.00 18.15
CA GLY A 28 10.29 11.29 18.63
C GLY A 28 10.78 11.84 19.98
N PRO A 29 11.92 11.34 20.47
CA PRO A 29 12.56 11.91 21.64
C PRO A 29 13.04 13.35 21.37
N ALA A 30 13.03 14.18 22.42
CA ALA A 30 13.39 15.60 22.32
C ALA A 30 14.87 15.81 21.96
N ASP A 31 15.72 14.87 22.37
CA ASP A 31 17.15 14.83 22.09
C ASP A 31 17.63 13.38 21.96
N GLY A 32 18.77 13.17 21.29
CA GLY A 32 19.38 11.86 21.20
C GLY A 32 20.42 11.73 20.08
N TRP A 33 20.87 10.50 19.84
CA TRP A 33 21.92 10.22 18.86
C TRP A 33 21.39 9.38 17.69
N ILE A 34 21.51 9.88 16.46
CA ILE A 34 21.20 9.13 15.22
C ILE A 34 22.46 8.92 14.38
N SER A 35 22.47 7.89 13.54
CA SER A 35 23.53 7.72 12.53
C SER A 35 23.22 8.55 11.30
N ILE A 36 24.23 9.21 10.75
CA ILE A 36 24.08 10.08 9.56
C ILE A 36 24.01 9.22 8.30
N LYS A 37 24.85 8.18 8.24
CA LYS A 37 24.97 7.29 7.09
C LYS A 37 24.92 5.83 7.53
N THR A 38 24.20 5.03 6.75
CA THR A 38 24.26 3.56 6.81
C THR A 38 24.59 3.04 5.41
N PRO A 39 25.26 1.89 5.25
CA PRO A 39 25.63 1.39 3.93
C PRO A 39 24.36 1.22 3.07
N GLY A 40 24.25 2.05 2.03
CA GLY A 40 23.12 2.07 1.09
C GLY A 40 22.08 3.17 1.30
N LYS A 41 22.14 4.01 2.36
CA LYS A 41 21.18 5.10 2.57
C LYS A 41 21.65 6.18 3.54
N ASP A 42 21.56 7.45 3.12
CA ASP A 42 21.72 8.62 3.99
C ASP A 42 20.43 8.81 4.82
N LEU A 43 20.57 8.89 6.15
CA LEU A 43 19.44 8.99 7.08
C LEU A 43 19.18 10.42 7.54
N ALA A 44 20.21 11.25 7.58
CA ALA A 44 20.11 12.68 7.87
C ALA A 44 20.68 13.48 6.69
N VAL A 45 19.86 14.35 6.10
CA VAL A 45 20.24 15.24 5.00
C VAL A 45 20.01 16.67 5.44
N ARG A 46 20.97 17.56 5.19
CA ARG A 46 20.81 19.00 5.45
C ARG A 46 19.67 19.54 4.60
N THR A 47 18.74 20.25 5.22
CA THR A 47 17.61 20.87 4.55
C THR A 47 17.57 22.35 4.90
N ASP A 48 17.29 23.19 3.92
CA ASP A 48 17.16 24.65 4.09
C ASP A 48 15.79 25.06 4.69
N LYS A 49 15.01 24.08 5.16
CA LYS A 49 13.75 24.35 5.88
C LYS A 49 14.07 24.88 7.26
N THR A 50 14.02 26.20 7.40
CA THR A 50 14.02 26.89 8.68
C THR A 50 12.72 26.59 9.42
N ALA A 51 12.83 26.18 10.68
CA ALA A 51 11.70 26.20 11.60
C ALA A 51 11.36 27.67 11.85
N ASP A 52 10.34 28.17 11.17
CA ASP A 52 9.94 29.57 11.28
C ASP A 52 9.41 29.84 12.70
N GLY A 53 10.25 30.46 13.52
CA GLY A 53 9.88 31.59 14.37
C GLY A 53 9.03 31.33 15.62
N GLY A 54 9.72 31.13 16.73
CA GLY A 54 9.66 32.01 17.91
C GLY A 54 10.84 31.67 18.83
N SER A 55 11.82 32.51 19.16
CA SER A 55 11.91 33.98 19.26
C SER A 55 13.40 34.43 19.37
N LYS A 56 13.73 35.61 18.78
CA LYS A 56 14.85 36.58 19.01
C LYS A 56 16.27 36.09 19.40
N GLU A 57 17.31 36.51 18.67
CA GLU A 57 18.22 37.66 18.96
C GLU A 57 19.51 37.68 18.06
N GLU A 58 19.75 38.84 17.44
CA GLU A 58 21.01 39.48 16.95
C GLU A 58 21.96 38.89 15.86
N ALA A 59 22.36 39.80 14.95
CA ALA A 59 23.28 39.71 13.80
C ALA A 59 24.77 39.99 14.23
N PRO A 60 25.85 40.05 13.39
CA PRO A 60 25.89 40.53 11.99
C PRO A 60 26.84 39.85 10.96
N GLU A 61 26.47 40.03 9.68
CA GLU A 61 27.25 40.48 8.51
C GLU A 61 28.73 40.07 8.27
N ALA A 62 29.00 39.40 7.13
CA ALA A 62 30.17 39.65 6.28
C ALA A 62 29.97 39.16 4.83
N ALA A 63 30.51 39.95 3.91
CA ALA A 63 30.34 39.96 2.45
C ALA A 63 30.99 38.81 1.67
N GLY A 64 30.60 38.67 0.39
CA GLY A 64 31.41 37.95 -0.59
C GLY A 64 30.71 37.66 -1.92
N ALA A 65 30.63 38.65 -2.79
CA ALA A 65 30.33 38.47 -4.21
C ALA A 65 31.46 37.74 -4.95
N SER A 66 31.14 36.92 -5.94
CA SER A 66 31.93 36.86 -7.18
C SER A 66 31.16 36.15 -8.30
N GLU A 67 31.30 36.76 -9.47
CA GLU A 67 30.64 36.51 -10.73
C GLU A 67 31.10 35.23 -11.46
N ALA A 68 30.35 34.92 -12.51
CA ALA A 68 30.53 33.87 -13.52
C ALA A 68 31.89 33.93 -14.26
N PRO A 69 32.17 32.97 -15.16
CA PRO A 69 31.71 33.19 -16.53
C PRO A 69 31.14 31.96 -17.25
N ALA A 70 30.43 32.29 -18.32
CA ALA A 70 29.81 31.45 -19.32
C ALA A 70 30.81 30.86 -20.34
N GLU A 71 30.24 30.03 -21.23
CA GLU A 71 30.68 29.58 -22.56
C GLU A 71 30.87 28.04 -22.61
N ALA A 72 30.50 27.31 -23.64
CA ALA A 72 29.58 27.43 -24.77
C ALA A 72 29.58 26.05 -25.44
N GLY A 73 28.51 25.70 -26.14
CA GLY A 73 28.58 24.75 -27.25
C GLY A 73 27.67 23.54 -27.17
N GLY A 74 26.84 23.37 -28.20
CA GLY A 74 26.29 22.08 -28.58
C GLY A 74 24.80 22.10 -28.91
N ALA A 75 24.42 22.78 -29.99
CA ALA A 75 23.11 22.64 -30.59
C ALA A 75 22.90 21.19 -31.08
N SER A 76 21.82 20.57 -30.62
CA SER A 76 21.18 19.43 -31.28
C SER A 76 19.68 19.65 -31.18
N GLU A 77 19.06 20.04 -32.29
CA GLU A 77 17.61 20.21 -32.42
C GLU A 77 16.94 18.85 -32.20
N ALA A 78 16.39 18.66 -31.00
CA ALA A 78 15.42 17.61 -30.73
C ALA A 78 14.04 18.04 -31.27
N PRO A 79 13.23 17.10 -31.81
CA PRO A 79 11.88 17.39 -32.27
C PRO A 79 11.01 17.98 -31.14
N PRO A 80 10.05 18.86 -31.45
CA PRO A 80 9.33 19.62 -30.42
C PRO A 80 8.61 18.64 -29.49
N ALA A 81 9.05 18.62 -28.23
CA ALA A 81 8.35 17.95 -27.16
C ALA A 81 6.90 18.46 -27.16
N VAL A 82 5.95 17.57 -27.42
CA VAL A 82 4.54 17.84 -27.16
C VAL A 82 4.44 18.12 -25.67
N VAL A 83 4.39 19.40 -25.33
CA VAL A 83 4.18 19.86 -23.96
C VAL A 83 2.75 19.47 -23.63
N VAL A 84 2.56 18.28 -23.07
CA VAL A 84 1.33 17.96 -22.35
C VAL A 84 1.39 18.88 -21.13
N GLU A 85 0.70 20.01 -21.22
CA GLU A 85 0.59 20.96 -20.12
C GLU A 85 0.06 20.20 -18.89
N ARG A 86 0.95 19.98 -17.93
CA ARG A 86 0.57 19.49 -16.61
C ARG A 86 -0.51 20.42 -16.09
N PRO A 87 -1.70 19.93 -15.69
CA PRO A 87 -2.73 20.78 -15.13
C PRO A 87 -2.12 21.61 -14.00
N LYS A 88 -2.23 22.94 -14.10
CA LYS A 88 -1.74 23.86 -13.07
C LYS A 88 -2.26 23.40 -11.71
N GLU A 89 -1.38 23.43 -10.72
CA GLU A 89 -1.75 23.07 -9.35
C GLU A 89 -3.03 23.82 -8.94
N PRO A 90 -3.92 23.19 -8.13
CA PRO A 90 -5.09 23.88 -7.62
C PRO A 90 -4.71 25.25 -7.06
N SER A 91 -5.37 26.32 -7.51
CA SER A 91 -5.25 27.60 -6.81
C SER A 91 -5.63 27.41 -5.35
N ASP A 92 -5.03 28.21 -4.46
CA ASP A 92 -5.31 28.10 -3.03
C ASP A 92 -6.80 28.34 -2.72
N ASP A 93 -7.48 29.14 -3.55
CA ASP A 93 -8.95 29.31 -3.53
C ASP A 93 -9.70 28.01 -3.80
N ARG A 94 -9.27 27.19 -4.78
CA ARG A 94 -9.89 25.90 -5.08
C ARG A 94 -9.66 24.91 -3.95
N LYS A 95 -8.47 24.93 -3.33
CA LYS A 95 -8.17 24.09 -2.15
C LYS A 95 -9.05 24.50 -0.98
N MET A 96 -9.17 25.80 -0.71
CA MET A 96 -9.98 26.35 0.36
C MET A 96 -11.47 26.01 0.17
N ALA A 97 -12.00 26.18 -1.04
CA ALA A 97 -13.37 25.83 -1.38
C ALA A 97 -13.65 24.34 -1.17
N ARG A 98 -12.73 23.44 -1.57
CA ARG A 98 -12.84 22.01 -1.31
C ARG A 98 -12.83 21.71 0.19
N CYS A 99 -11.88 22.29 0.93
CA CYS A 99 -11.77 22.07 2.38
C CYS A 99 -13.04 22.50 3.12
N LEU A 100 -13.61 23.66 2.76
CA LEU A 100 -14.88 24.13 3.33
C LEU A 100 -16.04 23.18 3.00
N ALA A 101 -16.11 22.69 1.76
CA ALA A 101 -17.13 21.72 1.36
C ALA A 101 -17.01 20.38 2.11
N GLU A 102 -15.79 19.87 2.33
CA GLU A 102 -15.56 18.64 3.10
C GLU A 102 -15.89 18.83 4.59
N LEU A 103 -15.55 19.98 5.18
CA LEU A 103 -15.88 20.31 6.57
C LEU A 103 -17.40 20.40 6.82
N GLN A 104 -18.16 20.78 5.79
CA GLN A 104 -19.63 20.84 5.85
C GLN A 104 -20.29 19.47 5.71
N LYS A 105 -19.56 18.41 5.31
CA LYS A 105 -20.15 17.08 5.20
C LYS A 105 -20.45 16.55 6.61
N PRO A 106 -21.67 16.04 6.86
CA PRO A 106 -21.96 15.40 8.12
C PRO A 106 -21.05 14.17 8.30
N PRO A 107 -20.66 13.83 9.54
CA PRO A 107 -19.89 12.61 9.79
C PRO A 107 -20.66 11.41 9.25
N VAL A 108 -19.98 10.53 8.52
CA VAL A 108 -20.57 9.29 8.02
C VAL A 108 -21.04 8.47 9.22
N GLN A 109 -22.35 8.29 9.33
CA GLN A 109 -22.92 7.41 10.33
C GLN A 109 -22.82 5.97 9.83
N TRP A 110 -21.80 5.27 10.32
CA TRP A 110 -21.68 3.84 10.11
C TRP A 110 -22.77 3.13 10.92
N GLN A 111 -23.74 2.57 10.21
CA GLN A 111 -24.72 1.68 10.84
C GLN A 111 -24.07 0.31 11.06
N ARG A 112 -24.25 -0.23 12.27
CA ARG A 112 -23.87 -1.62 12.53
C ARG A 112 -24.87 -2.51 11.79
N ILE A 113 -24.37 -3.21 10.79
CA ILE A 113 -25.14 -4.23 10.08
C ILE A 113 -25.09 -5.48 10.95
N ASP A 114 -26.24 -6.08 11.21
CA ASP A 114 -26.31 -7.35 11.93
C ASP A 114 -25.92 -8.52 10.99
N GLN A 115 -25.43 -9.61 11.56
CA GLN A 115 -24.96 -10.75 10.77
C GLN A 115 -26.10 -11.43 10.00
N ALA A 116 -27.31 -11.47 10.56
CA ALA A 116 -28.47 -12.08 9.92
C ALA A 116 -28.90 -11.30 8.67
N LEU A 117 -28.74 -9.98 8.67
CA LEU A 117 -29.00 -9.09 7.55
C LEU A 117 -27.94 -9.27 6.46
N VAL A 118 -26.68 -9.49 6.84
CA VAL A 118 -25.62 -9.86 5.88
C VAL A 118 -25.96 -11.20 5.22
N GLU A 119 -26.27 -12.23 6.01
CA GLU A 119 -26.61 -13.57 5.51
C GLU A 119 -27.86 -13.53 4.62
N ASN A 120 -28.91 -12.84 5.04
CA ASN A 120 -30.16 -12.76 4.28
C ASN A 120 -29.99 -11.94 3.00
N ASN A 121 -29.25 -10.83 3.04
CA ASN A 121 -28.88 -10.10 1.83
C ASN A 121 -28.00 -10.95 0.92
N HIS A 122 -27.09 -11.73 1.48
CA HIS A 122 -26.23 -12.63 0.71
C HIS A 122 -27.04 -13.74 0.03
N THR A 123 -27.90 -14.45 0.76
CA THR A 123 -28.80 -15.46 0.19
C THR A 123 -29.74 -14.87 -0.87
N ARG A 124 -30.13 -13.60 -0.75
CA ARG A 124 -30.97 -12.91 -1.74
C ARG A 124 -30.20 -12.42 -2.97
N HIS A 125 -28.97 -11.92 -2.79
CA HIS A 125 -28.18 -11.31 -3.87
C HIS A 125 -27.21 -12.30 -4.54
N ALA A 126 -26.88 -13.39 -3.86
CA ALA A 126 -26.00 -14.47 -4.30
C ALA A 126 -26.49 -15.82 -3.76
N PRO A 127 -27.71 -16.26 -4.12
CA PRO A 127 -28.22 -17.59 -3.75
C PRO A 127 -27.29 -18.64 -4.34
N GLY A 128 -26.58 -19.35 -3.44
CA GLY A 128 -25.47 -20.17 -3.82
C GLY A 128 -24.35 -19.33 -4.41
N MET A 129 -23.65 -18.50 -3.62
CA MET A 129 -22.29 -18.16 -4.00
C MET A 129 -21.42 -19.37 -3.61
N ILE A 130 -21.28 -20.38 -4.48
CA ILE A 130 -21.40 -20.24 -5.95
C ILE A 130 -22.39 -21.21 -6.64
N TYR A 131 -22.91 -22.26 -5.98
CA TYR A 131 -23.80 -23.23 -6.65
C TYR A 131 -24.89 -23.90 -5.79
N GLY A 132 -25.11 -23.42 -4.55
CA GLY A 132 -26.04 -24.06 -3.62
C GLY A 132 -25.56 -25.44 -3.13
N LEU A 133 -24.28 -25.72 -3.28
CA LEU A 133 -23.61 -26.95 -2.85
C LEU A 133 -22.73 -26.67 -1.63
N ASP A 134 -22.69 -27.61 -0.69
CA ASP A 134 -21.76 -27.58 0.43
C ASP A 134 -20.33 -27.81 -0.07
N PHE A 135 -19.42 -26.89 0.26
CA PHE A 135 -18.03 -26.95 -0.20
C PHE A 135 -17.14 -27.76 0.77
N PRO A 136 -16.33 -28.72 0.30
CA PRO A 136 -15.41 -29.48 1.13
C PRO A 136 -14.19 -28.61 1.49
N TRP A 137 -14.15 -28.14 2.74
CA TRP A 137 -13.03 -27.33 3.26
C TRP A 137 -11.79 -28.14 3.64
N SER A 138 -11.86 -29.48 3.58
CA SER A 138 -10.76 -30.37 3.95
C SER A 138 -10.60 -31.54 2.96
N GLU A 139 -9.39 -32.09 2.87
CA GLU A 139 -9.08 -33.27 2.05
C GLU A 139 -9.90 -34.50 2.47
N ALA A 140 -10.05 -34.73 3.78
CA ALA A 140 -10.85 -35.85 4.27
C ALA A 140 -12.34 -35.71 3.89
N THR A 141 -12.86 -34.48 3.93
CA THR A 141 -14.25 -34.21 3.50
C THR A 141 -14.43 -34.43 2.01
N LEU A 142 -13.42 -34.12 1.20
CA LEU A 142 -13.43 -34.41 -0.24
C LEU A 142 -13.36 -35.93 -0.53
N GLU A 143 -12.60 -36.70 0.26
CA GLU A 143 -12.60 -38.19 0.18
C GLU A 143 -13.98 -38.78 0.51
N GLU A 144 -14.64 -38.23 1.53
CA GLU A 144 -15.96 -38.69 1.99
C GLU A 144 -17.08 -38.35 0.99
N MET A 145 -17.10 -37.11 0.47
CA MET A 145 -18.07 -36.67 -0.54
C MET A 145 -17.84 -37.37 -1.89
N GLY A 146 -16.59 -37.70 -2.20
CA GLY A 146 -16.23 -38.54 -3.33
C GLY A 146 -16.48 -37.91 -4.72
N PRO A 147 -16.44 -38.74 -5.77
CA PRO A 147 -16.56 -38.29 -7.16
C PRO A 147 -17.95 -37.78 -7.54
N ASP A 148 -19.00 -38.21 -6.83
CA ASP A 148 -20.38 -37.78 -7.11
C ASP A 148 -20.56 -36.29 -6.82
N TRP A 149 -20.01 -35.80 -5.71
CA TRP A 149 -20.02 -34.38 -5.39
C TRP A 149 -19.27 -33.55 -6.45
N LEU A 150 -18.09 -34.00 -6.89
CA LEU A 150 -17.31 -33.29 -7.88
C LEU A 150 -18.01 -33.27 -9.25
N THR A 151 -18.69 -34.35 -9.61
CA THR A 151 -19.54 -34.44 -10.81
C THR A 151 -20.67 -33.42 -10.74
N LEU A 152 -21.41 -33.40 -9.64
CA LEU A 152 -22.48 -32.43 -9.41
C LEU A 152 -21.95 -31.00 -9.47
N ALA A 153 -20.82 -30.71 -8.84
CA ALA A 153 -20.19 -29.39 -8.90
C ALA A 153 -19.81 -28.99 -10.34
N MET A 154 -19.19 -29.89 -11.11
CA MET A 154 -18.78 -29.62 -12.50
C MET A 154 -19.97 -29.48 -13.45
N HIS A 155 -21.03 -30.25 -13.27
CA HIS A 155 -22.29 -30.08 -14.02
C HIS A 155 -22.97 -28.77 -13.66
N THR A 156 -23.00 -28.39 -12.37
CA THR A 156 -23.64 -27.14 -11.94
C THR A 156 -22.87 -25.90 -12.45
N VAL A 157 -21.56 -26.02 -12.64
CA VAL A 157 -20.70 -24.98 -13.27
C VAL A 157 -20.77 -25.02 -14.81
N GLY A 158 -21.22 -26.14 -15.39
CA GLY A 158 -21.20 -26.39 -16.84
C GLY A 158 -19.80 -26.67 -17.40
N SER A 159 -18.83 -27.04 -16.54
CA SER A 159 -17.46 -27.36 -16.95
C SER A 159 -17.29 -28.78 -17.50
N LEU A 160 -18.30 -29.64 -17.30
CA LEU A 160 -18.34 -31.02 -17.77
C LEU A 160 -19.68 -31.27 -18.50
N PRO A 161 -19.69 -31.96 -19.67
CA PRO A 161 -20.92 -32.35 -20.36
C PRO A 161 -21.79 -33.27 -19.47
N GLU A 162 -23.11 -33.22 -19.65
CA GLU A 162 -24.07 -34.04 -18.88
C GLU A 162 -23.89 -35.55 -19.11
N ASP A 163 -23.33 -35.94 -20.26
CA ASP A 163 -23.06 -37.33 -20.63
C ASP A 163 -21.85 -37.93 -19.91
N ASN A 164 -21.00 -37.08 -19.32
CA ASN A 164 -19.75 -37.47 -18.68
C ASN A 164 -19.86 -37.33 -17.16
N LYS A 165 -19.10 -38.16 -16.43
CA LYS A 165 -19.02 -38.09 -14.96
C LYS A 165 -17.59 -38.31 -14.46
N VAL A 166 -17.31 -37.85 -13.25
CA VAL A 166 -16.03 -38.17 -12.60
C VAL A 166 -16.09 -39.61 -12.09
N ALA A 167 -15.18 -40.47 -12.54
CA ALA A 167 -15.11 -41.88 -12.13
C ALA A 167 -14.26 -42.08 -10.88
N LYS A 168 -13.19 -41.28 -10.72
CA LYS A 168 -12.22 -41.45 -9.64
C LYS A 168 -11.52 -40.16 -9.27
N ILE A 169 -11.29 -39.94 -7.98
CA ILE A 169 -10.46 -38.85 -7.44
C ILE A 169 -9.17 -39.47 -6.88
N ILE A 170 -8.02 -38.89 -7.23
CA ILE A 170 -6.67 -39.30 -6.79
C ILE A 170 -6.01 -38.13 -6.07
N LEU A 171 -5.84 -38.26 -4.76
CA LEU A 171 -5.24 -37.24 -3.90
C LEU A 171 -3.72 -37.42 -3.78
N GLU A 172 -2.96 -36.39 -4.10
CA GLU A 172 -1.49 -36.41 -3.99
C GLU A 172 -1.03 -35.99 -2.57
N LYS A 173 -1.10 -36.91 -1.60
CA LYS A 173 -0.71 -36.68 -0.20
C LYS A 173 0.77 -36.26 0.01
N LYS A 174 1.61 -36.44 -1.01
CA LYS A 174 3.05 -36.13 -0.96
C LYS A 174 3.37 -34.69 -1.35
N ILE A 175 2.53 -34.02 -2.13
CA ILE A 175 2.77 -32.64 -2.59
C ILE A 175 1.86 -31.71 -1.80
N LYS A 176 2.34 -31.28 -0.63
CA LYS A 176 1.65 -30.26 0.16
C LYS A 176 1.99 -28.88 -0.42
N VAL A 177 1.08 -28.32 -1.22
CA VAL A 177 1.24 -26.96 -1.74
C VAL A 177 0.96 -26.00 -0.59
N THR A 178 2.01 -25.39 -0.03
CA THR A 178 1.88 -24.39 1.03
C THR A 178 1.51 -23.03 0.43
N THR A 179 0.30 -22.90 -0.10
CA THR A 179 -0.31 -21.59 -0.39
C THR A 179 -1.02 -21.08 0.87
N GLY A 180 -1.28 -19.76 0.97
CA GLY A 180 -1.83 -19.12 2.17
C GLY A 180 -3.23 -19.61 2.61
N ASN A 181 -3.86 -20.47 1.82
CA ASN A 181 -5.06 -21.21 2.16
C ASN A 181 -4.75 -22.68 1.86
N ASN A 182 -5.06 -23.62 2.76
CA ASN A 182 -4.70 -25.06 2.70
C ASN A 182 -4.96 -25.72 1.33
N GLY A 183 -4.04 -25.50 0.39
CA GLY A 183 -4.17 -25.89 -1.01
C GLY A 183 -3.64 -27.30 -1.22
N GLY A 184 -4.53 -28.22 -1.58
CA GLY A 184 -4.15 -29.56 -2.04
C GLY A 184 -4.07 -29.62 -3.56
N LYS A 185 -3.30 -30.58 -4.08
CA LYS A 185 -3.36 -30.99 -5.48
C LYS A 185 -4.03 -32.36 -5.58
N PHE A 186 -5.00 -32.47 -6.49
CA PHE A 186 -5.66 -33.74 -6.79
C PHE A 186 -5.87 -33.87 -8.30
N LEU A 187 -5.95 -35.12 -8.75
CA LEU A 187 -6.26 -35.50 -10.12
C LEU A 187 -7.59 -36.26 -10.11
N PHE A 188 -8.31 -36.23 -11.23
CA PHE A 188 -9.53 -37.02 -11.38
C PHE A 188 -9.66 -37.56 -12.80
N GLU A 189 -10.33 -38.71 -12.92
CA GLU A 189 -10.61 -39.37 -14.19
C GLU A 189 -12.08 -39.16 -14.55
N VAL A 190 -12.35 -38.92 -15.83
CA VAL A 190 -13.70 -38.71 -16.37
C VAL A 190 -14.03 -39.87 -17.30
N GLU A 191 -15.25 -40.41 -17.15
CA GLU A 191 -15.84 -41.44 -18.02
C GLU A 191 -17.05 -40.87 -18.76
#